data_AF-W4Q6X9-F1
#
_entry.id   AF-W4Q6X9-F1
#
_cell.length_a   1.000
_cell.length_b   1.000
_cell.length_c   1.000
_cell.angle_alpha   90.00
_cell.angle_beta   90.00
_cell.angle_gamma   90.00
#
_symmetry.space_group_name_H-M   'P 1'
#
loop_
_entity.id
_entity.type
_entity.pdbx_description
1 polymer ?
#
loop_
_entity_poly.entity_id
_entity_poly.type
_entity_poly.pdbx_seq_one_letter_code
_entity_poly.pdbx_strand_id
1 'polypeptide(L)' 'MAFDKEEKINENAAVLNEKIIYDGLEMKVIAVYNNSVAAEFLEFPVKGREADFPYSRTAVNHKNYQRTHEILDDK' A
#
# COMPACT_ATOMS: atom_id res chain seq x y z
N MET A 1 -7.30 -27.75 -12.33
CA MET A 1 -6.24 -26.80 -12.74
C MET A 1 -6.88 -25.66 -13.49
N ALA A 2 -6.30 -24.46 -13.35
CA ALA A 2 -6.67 -23.16 -13.94
C ALA A 2 -7.88 -22.45 -13.30
N PHE A 3 -7.62 -21.74 -12.19
CA PHE A 3 -8.38 -20.53 -11.84
C PHE A 3 -7.63 -19.33 -12.42
N ASP A 4 -7.59 -19.22 -13.75
CA ASP A 4 -7.20 -17.99 -14.42
C ASP A 4 -8.39 -17.03 -14.36
N LYS A 5 -8.69 -16.51 -13.17
CA LYS A 5 -9.35 -15.21 -13.09
C LYS A 5 -8.27 -14.21 -13.44
N GLU A 6 -8.31 -13.70 -14.67
CA GLU A 6 -7.78 -12.36 -14.95
C GLU A 6 -8.52 -11.39 -14.02
N GLU A 7 -8.00 -11.27 -12.80
CA GLU A 7 -8.51 -10.32 -11.82
C GLU A 7 -8.24 -8.95 -12.40
N LYS A 8 -9.33 -8.26 -12.75
CA LYS A 8 -9.32 -6.86 -13.17
C LYS A 8 -8.51 -6.08 -12.14
N ILE A 9 -7.27 -5.76 -12.49
CA ILE A 9 -6.45 -4.84 -11.72
C ILE A 9 -7.28 -3.56 -11.64
N ASN A 10 -7.71 -3.22 -10.43
CA ASN A 10 -8.51 -2.02 -10.19
C ASN A 10 -7.80 -0.84 -10.86
N GLU A 11 -8.46 -0.09 -11.73
CA GLU A 11 -7.84 1.02 -12.47
C GLU A 11 -7.28 2.11 -11.51
N ASN A 12 -7.77 2.11 -10.26
CA ASN A 12 -7.29 2.96 -9.17
C ASN A 12 -6.24 2.27 -8.25
N ALA A 13 -5.72 1.11 -8.63
CA ALA A 13 -4.62 0.48 -7.90
C ALA A 13 -3.36 1.34 -8.01
N ALA A 14 -2.70 1.58 -6.88
CA ALA A 14 -1.36 2.14 -6.86
C ALA A 14 -0.38 1.13 -7.47
N VAL A 15 0.72 1.62 -8.03
CA VAL A 15 1.75 0.75 -8.61
C VAL A 15 2.85 0.45 -7.61
N LEU A 16 3.69 -0.53 -7.94
CA LEU A 16 4.87 -0.85 -7.14
C LEU A 16 5.75 0.39 -6.97
N ASN A 17 6.31 0.58 -5.77
CA ASN A 17 7.11 1.73 -5.34
C ASN A 17 6.37 3.07 -5.32
N GLU A 18 5.06 3.11 -5.60
CA GLU A 18 4.27 4.34 -5.46
C GLU A 18 4.09 4.70 -3.98
N LYS A 19 4.18 5.99 -3.67
CA LYS A 19 3.77 6.53 -2.37
C LYS A 19 2.25 6.63 -2.32
N ILE A 20 1.68 6.17 -1.22
CA ILE A 20 0.26 6.30 -0.93
C ILE A 20 0.07 6.95 0.44
N ILE A 21 -1.09 7.55 0.64
CA ILE A 21 -1.49 8.11 1.93
C ILE A 21 -2.62 7.24 2.48
N TYR A 22 -2.37 6.59 3.61
CA TYR A 22 -3.35 5.80 4.35
C TYR A 22 -3.58 6.41 5.72
N ASP A 23 -4.81 6.89 5.98
CA ASP A 23 -5.18 7.51 7.27
C ASP A 23 -4.24 8.66 7.69
N GLY A 24 -3.79 9.44 6.71
CA GLY A 24 -2.84 10.54 6.89
C GLY A 24 -1.36 10.12 7.02
N LEU A 25 -1.06 8.82 6.93
CA LEU A 25 0.29 8.27 7.01
C LEU A 25 0.83 7.97 5.61
N GLU A 26 2.08 8.35 5.36
CA GLU A 26 2.75 8.07 4.10
C GLU A 26 3.35 6.67 4.09
N MET A 27 3.06 5.92 3.02
CA MET A 27 3.51 4.53 2.86
C MET A 27 4.01 4.29 1.44
N LYS A 28 5.02 3.43 1.29
CA LYS A 28 5.54 2.94 0.01
C LYS A 28 4.89 1.61 -0.34
N VAL A 29 4.29 1.50 -1.52
CA VAL A 29 3.74 0.23 -2.01
C VAL A 29 4.87 -0.73 -2.35
N ILE A 30 4.88 -1.89 -1.70
CA ILE A 30 5.87 -2.97 -1.90
C ILE A 30 5.30 -4.16 -2.67
N ALA A 31 3.98 -4.31 -2.73
CA ALA A 31 3.31 -5.29 -3.59
C ALA A 31 1.87 -4.86 -3.89
N VAL A 32 1.38 -5.23 -5.06
CA VAL A 32 0.01 -4.97 -5.51
C VAL A 32 -0.71 -6.31 -5.65
N TYR A 33 -1.83 -6.45 -4.96
CA TYR A 33 -2.76 -7.56 -5.10
C TYR A 33 -4.07 -7.04 -5.69
N ASN A 34 -5.04 -7.93 -5.91
CA ASN A 34 -6.26 -7.55 -6.63
C ASN A 34 -7.23 -6.65 -5.85
N ASN A 35 -7.25 -6.77 -4.52
CA ASN A 35 -8.13 -5.99 -3.65
C ASN A 35 -7.39 -5.09 -2.65
N SER A 36 -6.06 -5.17 -2.63
CA SER A 36 -5.22 -4.48 -1.66
C SER A 36 -3.81 -4.30 -2.17
N VAL A 37 -3.09 -3.36 -1.59
CA VAL A 37 -1.64 -3.22 -1.70
C VAL A 37 -0.99 -3.58 -0.37
N ALA A 38 0.16 -4.25 -0.41
CA ALA A 38 1.05 -4.24 0.74
C ALA A 38 1.88 -2.96 0.66
N ALA A 39 1.89 -2.20 1.74
CA ALA A 39 2.66 -0.97 1.85
C ALA A 39 3.48 -0.95 3.13
N GLU A 40 4.64 -0.31 3.06
CA GLU A 40 5.57 -0.10 4.17
C GLU A 40 5.50 1.37 4.60
N PHE A 41 5.41 1.64 5.91
CA PHE A 41 5.39 3.00 6.43
C PHE A 41 6.73 3.70 6.16
N LEU A 42 6.68 4.94 5.66
CA LEU A 42 7.90 5.75 5.49
C LEU A 42 8.49 6.19 6.83
N GLU A 43 7.63 6.43 7.82
CA GLU A 43 8.02 6.71 9.19
C GLU A 43 7.49 5.62 10.13
N PHE A 44 8.38 4.73 10.58
CA PHE A 44 8.09 3.68 11.55
C PHE A 44 9.08 3.72 12.73
N PRO A 45 8.64 3.54 14.00
CA PRO A 45 7.26 3.30 14.44
C PRO A 45 6.35 4.54 14.34
N VAL A 46 5.05 4.31 14.11
CA VAL A 46 4.05 5.39 14.02
C VAL A 46 3.76 5.93 15.42
N LYS A 47 4.40 7.05 15.78
CA LYS A 47 4.30 7.65 17.12
C LYS A 47 2.84 7.88 17.53
N GLY A 48 2.44 7.35 18.68
CA GLY A 48 1.08 7.48 19.20
C GLY A 48 0.06 6.50 18.62
N ARG A 49 0.44 5.65 17.66
CA ARG A 49 -0.40 4.58 17.08
C ARG A 49 0.36 3.25 16.98
N GLU A 50 1.34 3.06 17.85
CA GLU A 50 2.21 1.88 17.89
C GLU A 50 1.42 0.60 18.20
N ALA A 51 0.33 0.72 18.98
CA ALA A 51 -0.57 -0.38 19.26
C ALA A 51 -1.43 -0.78 18.04
N ASP A 52 -1.81 0.20 17.20
CA ASP A 52 -2.58 -0.02 15.98
C ASP A 52 -1.71 -0.53 14.82
N PHE A 53 -0.45 -0.09 14.78
CA PHE A 53 0.54 -0.46 13.76
C PHE A 53 1.78 -1.10 14.39
N PRO A 54 1.68 -2.37 14.83
CA PRO A 54 2.79 -3.07 15.48
C PRO A 54 3.91 -3.49 14.49
N TYR A 55 3.67 -3.39 13.19
CA TYR A 55 4.59 -3.80 12.14
C TYR A 55 4.87 -2.65 11.17
N SER A 56 6.06 -2.63 10.57
CA SER A 56 6.45 -1.63 9.58
C SER A 56 5.66 -1.73 8.27
N ARG A 57 4.94 -2.84 8.07
CA ARG A 57 4.18 -3.14 6.86
C ARG A 57 2.74 -3.43 7.20
N THR A 58 1.84 -3.03 6.31
CA THR A 58 0.43 -3.38 6.42
C THR A 58 -0.19 -3.58 5.04
N ALA A 59 -1.33 -4.27 5.02
CA ALA A 59 -2.14 -4.41 3.81
C ALA A 59 -3.24 -3.34 3.82
N VAL A 60 -3.32 -2.57 2.74
CA VAL A 60 -4.29 -1.48 2.58
C VAL A 60 -5.20 -1.78 1.40
N ASN A 61 -6.52 -1.73 1.61
CA ASN A 61 -7.49 -1.92 0.54
C ASN A 61 -7.40 -0.77 -0.49
N HIS A 62 -7.59 -1.06 -1.77
CA HIS A 62 -7.61 -0.04 -2.84
C HIS A 62 -8.60 1.11 -2.63
N LYS A 63 -9.64 0.90 -1.80
CA LYS A 63 -10.64 1.90 -1.47
C LYS A 63 -10.24 2.82 -0.31
N ASN A 64 -9.20 2.46 0.45
CA ASN A 64 -8.89 3.07 1.73
C ASN A 64 -7.60 3.90 1.73
N TYR A 65 -6.94 4.09 0.59
CA TYR A 65 -5.78 4.99 0.48
C TYR A 65 -5.98 6.04 -0.63
N GLN A 66 -5.19 7.10 -0.55
CA GLN A 66 -5.04 8.09 -1.60
C GLN A 66 -3.73 7.85 -2.35
N ARG A 67 -3.79 7.91 -3.68
CA ARG A 67 -2.62 7.83 -4.55
C ARG A 67 -1.94 9.19 -4.61
N THR A 68 -0.60 9.21 -4.53
CA THR A 68 0.15 10.43 -4.80
C THR A 68 0.76 10.41 -6.21
N HIS A 69 0.77 9.26 -6.89
CA HIS A 69 1.47 9.04 -8.16
C HIS A 69 2.98 9.32 -8.10
N GLU A 70 3.53 9.50 -6.90
CA GLU A 70 4.96 9.70 -6.66
C GLU A 70 5.63 8.34 -6.51
N ILE A 71 6.59 8.02 -7.38
CA ILE A 71 7.36 6.78 -7.29
C ILE A 71 8.60 7.03 -6.44
N LEU A 72 8.75 6.23 -5.39
CA LEU A 72 9.89 6.26 -4.48
C LEU A 72 10.98 5.31 -4.99
N ASP A 73 11.98 5.87 -5.66
CA ASP A 73 13.15 5.14 -6.13
C ASP A 73 14.00 4.67 -4.93
N ASP A 74 14.26 3.37 -4.85
CA ASP A 74 15.20 2.80 -3.87
C ASP A 74 16.60 2.96 -4.45
N LYS A 75 17.30 4.02 -4.03
CA LYS A 75 18.68 4.31 -4.46
C LYS A 75 19.70 3.35 -3.87
#